data_AF-A0A2R7JQC8-F1
#
_entry.id   AF-A0A2R7JQC8-F1
#
_cell.length_a   1.000
_cell.length_b   1.000
_cell.length_c   1.000
_cell.angle_alpha   90.00
_cell.angle_beta   90.00
_cell.angle_gamma   90.00
#
_symmetry.space_group_name_H-M   'P 1'
#
loop_
_entity.id
_entity.type
_entity.pdbx_description
1 polymer ?
#
loop_
_entity_poly.entity_id
_entity_poly.type
_entity_poly.pdbx_seq_one_letter_code
_entity_poly.pdbx_strand_id
1 'polypeptide(L)' 'MKFTAEQIAEILEGEVVGDPNAEVSRLSKIEEGEEGSLTFLANPKYIN' A
#
# COMPACT_ATOMS: atom_id res chain seq x y z
N MET A 1 0.23 2.91 -14.70
CA MET A 1 1.66 2.71 -14.37
C MET A 1 1.70 1.77 -13.18
N LYS A 2 2.56 0.76 -13.17
CA LYS A 2 2.66 -0.21 -12.07
C LYS A 2 3.92 0.07 -11.27
N PHE A 3 3.84 -0.03 -9.95
CA PHE A 3 4.95 0.07 -9.01
C PHE A 3 5.01 -1.20 -8.17
N THR A 4 6.18 -1.57 -7.65
CA THR A 4 6.27 -2.60 -6.62
C THR A 4 6.17 -1.98 -5.23
N ALA A 5 5.84 -2.80 -4.23
CA ALA A 5 5.88 -2.38 -2.83
C ALA A 5 7.27 -1.83 -2.44
N GLU A 6 8.36 -2.45 -2.93
CA GLU A 6 9.73 -1.99 -2.72
C GLU A 6 9.96 -0.56 -3.24
N GLN A 7 9.54 -0.27 -4.48
CA GLN A 7 9.71 1.05 -5.08
C GLN A 7 8.96 2.14 -4.29
N ILE A 8 7.80 1.80 -3.74
CA ILE A 8 7.02 2.72 -2.92
C ILE A 8 7.74 2.97 -1.58
N ALA A 9 8.29 1.92 -0.97
CA ALA A 9 9.03 2.02 0.27
C ALA A 9 10.30 2.87 0.13
N GLU A 10 11.06 2.71 -0.95
CA GLU A 10 12.24 3.54 -1.25
C GLU A 10 11.90 5.04 -1.32
N ILE A 11 10.78 5.39 -1.97
CA ILE A 11 10.33 6.78 -2.10
C ILE A 11 9.87 7.37 -0.76
N LEU A 12 9.26 6.55 0.09
CA LEU A 12 8.70 6.97 1.37
C LEU A 12 9.67 6.79 2.54
N GLU A 13 10.89 6.32 2.28
CA GLU A 13 11.87 5.91 3.30
C GLU A 13 11.25 4.94 4.33
N GLY A 14 10.41 4.02 3.82
CA GLY A 14 9.66 3.04 4.61
C GLY A 14 10.28 1.64 4.59
N GLU A 15 9.67 0.73 5.36
CA GLU A 15 10.03 -0.69 5.41
C GLU A 15 8.90 -1.54 4.83
N VAL A 16 9.24 -2.53 4.00
CA VAL A 16 8.27 -3.52 3.50
C VAL A 16 8.22 -4.71 4.44
N VAL A 17 7.04 -4.96 5.01
CA VAL A 17 6.73 -6.22 5.73
C VAL A 17 5.81 -7.06 4.84
N GLY A 18 6.33 -8.11 4.20
CA GLY A 18 5.57 -8.97 3.29
C GLY A 18 6.30 -9.25 1.97
N ASP A 19 5.59 -9.26 0.85
CA ASP A 19 6.17 -9.44 -0.49
C ASP A 19 6.59 -8.10 -1.11
N PRO A 20 7.90 -7.83 -1.29
CA PRO A 20 8.39 -6.61 -1.92
C PRO A 20 8.05 -6.47 -3.40
N ASN A 21 7.71 -7.58 -4.08
CA ASN A 21 7.37 -7.61 -5.50
C ASN A 21 5.88 -7.40 -5.78
N ALA A 22 5.06 -7.25 -4.74
CA ALA A 22 3.63 -7.02 -4.89
C ALA A 22 3.38 -5.78 -5.78
N GLU A 23 2.62 -5.98 -6.85
CA GLU A 23 2.31 -4.90 -7.80
C GLU A 23 1.23 -3.98 -7.23
N VAL A 24 1.45 -2.67 -7.30
CA VAL A 24 0.51 -1.61 -6.98
C VAL A 24 0.22 -0.82 -8.24
N SER A 25 -1.06 -0.61 -8.53
CA SER A 25 -1.51 0.08 -9.74
C SER A 25 -2.56 1.17 -9.51
N ARG A 26 -3.16 1.22 -8.32
CA ARG A 26 -4.19 2.20 -7.95
C ARG A 26 -4.13 2.58 -6.47
N LEU A 27 -4.69 3.74 -6.14
CA LEU A 27 -4.99 4.14 -4.77
C LEU A 27 -6.45 3.82 -4.46
N SER A 28 -6.74 3.35 -3.25
CA SER A 28 -8.12 3.11 -2.80
C SER A 28 -8.31 3.48 -1.34
N LYS A 29 -9.58 3.69 -0.95
CA LYS A 29 -9.95 3.69 0.47
C LYS A 29 -9.78 2.29 1.06
N ILE A 30 -9.70 2.22 2.39
CA ILE A 30 -9.58 0.96 3.13
C ILE A 30 -10.79 0.05 2.84
N GLU A 31 -12.00 0.59 2.76
CA GLU A 31 -13.20 -0.22 2.49
C GLU A 31 -13.33 -0.70 1.04
N GLU A 32 -12.57 -0.10 0.13
CA GLU A 32 -12.64 -0.36 -1.32
C GLU A 32 -11.35 -1.05 -1.82
N GLY A 33 -10.58 -1.63 -0.89
CA GLY A 33 -9.33 -2.35 -1.19
C GLY A 33 -9.57 -3.61 -2.02
N GLU A 34 -8.81 -3.73 -3.09
CA GLU A 34 -8.72 -4.93 -3.93
C GLU A 34 -7.25 -5.20 -4.29
N GLU A 35 -6.96 -6.34 -4.91
CA GLU A 35 -5.62 -6.69 -5.37
C GLU A 35 -5.02 -5.56 -6.24
N GLY A 36 -3.79 -5.18 -5.92
CA GLY A 36 -3.10 -4.07 -6.58
C GLY A 36 -3.48 -2.66 -6.11
N SER A 37 -4.32 -2.54 -5.07
CA SER A 37 -4.62 -1.26 -4.43
C SER A 37 -3.65 -0.94 -3.30
N LEU A 38 -3.18 0.31 -3.28
CA LEU A 38 -2.50 0.90 -2.13
C LEU A 38 -3.49 1.73 -1.30
N THR A 39 -3.54 1.45 -0.01
CA THR A 39 -4.31 2.19 0.98
C THR A 39 -3.44 2.45 2.22
N PHE A 40 -3.89 3.29 3.13
CA PHE A 40 -3.14 3.63 4.33
C PHE A 40 -4.05 3.83 5.54
N LEU A 41 -3.55 3.44 6.71
CA LEU A 41 -4.25 3.58 7.98
C LEU A 41 -3.91 4.92 8.64
N ALA A 42 -4.72 5.94 8.41
CA ALA A 42 -4.60 7.23 9.09
C ALA A 42 -5.73 7.53 10.09
N ASN A 43 -6.91 6.93 9.90
CA ASN A 43 -8.07 7.20 10.73
C ASN A 43 -8.14 6.17 11.88
N PRO A 44 -8.16 6.62 13.16
CA PRO A 44 -8.25 5.72 14.32
C PRO A 44 -9.47 4.79 14.32
N LYS A 45 -10.53 5.12 13.58
CA LYS A 45 -11.71 4.26 13.40
C LYS A 45 -11.35 2.85 12.89
N TYR A 46 -10.27 2.71 12.14
CA TYR A 46 -9.83 1.43 11.58
C TYR A 46 -8.67 0.79 12.38
N ILE A 47 -8.34 1.36 13.56
CA ILE A 47 -7.44 0.76 14.53
C ILE A 47 -8.35 -0.05 15.47
N ASN A 48 -8.32 -1.38 15.34
CA ASN A 48 -9.05 -2.29 16.23
C ASN A 48 -8.45 -2.30 17.65
#